data_AF-A0A7V9I2Q3-F1
#
_entry.id   AF-A0A7V9I2Q3-F1
#
_cell.length_a   1.000
_cell.length_b   1.000
_cell.length_c   1.000
_cell.angle_alpha   90.00
_cell.angle_beta   90.00
_cell.angle_gamma   90.00
#
_symmetry.space_group_name_H-M   'P 1'
#
loop_
_entity.id
_entity.type
_entity.pdbx_description
1 polymer ?
#
loop_
_entity_poly.entity_id
_entity_poly.type
_entity_poly.pdbx_seq_one_letter_code
_entity_poly.pdbx_strand_id
1 'polypeptide(L)'
;MRARRLLVVCLPALVALGVLGSVSLAARLGGPSIRLVGSAPNPNTINSDVAFWGKLAFAGNYDGFRVIDISKPTRPVVLANVRCRGPQGDISVWGTLLFVSIDRPQTSEGCDSVDAKKDELDTAFEGIRIWDVSDPVNPRLVKAVHTDCGSHTHTLVPDLANGRVLLYVSSYALIAGP
;
A
#
# COMPACT_ATOMS: atom_id res chain seq x y z
N MET A 1 61.58 -19.01 -57.29
CA MET A 1 60.98 -19.33 -55.99
C MET A 1 60.37 -18.07 -55.38
N ARG A 2 59.04 -17.90 -55.45
CA ARG A 2 58.29 -16.86 -54.72
C ARG A 2 56.96 -17.46 -54.26
N ALA A 3 56.67 -17.26 -52.99
CA ALA A 3 55.69 -18.00 -52.19
C ALA A 3 54.23 -17.68 -52.55
N ARG A 4 53.38 -18.72 -52.60
CA ARG A 4 51.92 -18.60 -52.60
C ARG A 4 51.46 -18.30 -51.16
N ARG A 5 50.79 -17.16 -50.94
CA ARG A 5 50.07 -16.88 -49.68
C ARG A 5 48.65 -17.44 -49.79
N LEU A 6 48.30 -18.41 -48.94
CA LEU A 6 46.91 -18.82 -48.73
C LEU A 6 46.19 -17.75 -47.91
N LEU A 7 45.06 -17.23 -48.42
CA LEU A 7 44.09 -16.51 -47.59
C LEU A 7 43.21 -17.54 -46.86
N VAL A 8 43.24 -17.51 -45.53
CA VAL A 8 42.28 -18.21 -44.68
C VAL A 8 41.10 -17.26 -44.46
N VAL A 9 39.92 -17.63 -44.95
CA VAL A 9 38.66 -16.90 -44.70
C VAL A 9 38.03 -17.48 -43.44
N CYS A 10 38.08 -16.75 -42.32
CA CYS A 10 37.30 -17.05 -41.12
C CYS A 10 35.85 -16.54 -41.32
N LEU A 11 34.88 -17.45 -41.37
CA LEU A 11 33.48 -17.11 -41.16
C LEU A 11 33.21 -16.96 -39.66
N PRO A 12 32.56 -15.89 -39.18
CA PRO A 12 32.12 -15.82 -37.80
C PRO A 12 30.87 -16.69 -37.61
N ALA A 13 30.88 -17.56 -36.61
CA ALA A 13 29.72 -18.31 -36.18
C ALA A 13 28.72 -17.37 -35.50
N LEU A 14 27.52 -17.24 -36.06
CA LEU A 14 26.39 -16.55 -35.44
C LEU A 14 25.88 -17.39 -34.26
N VAL A 15 26.17 -16.97 -33.03
CA VAL A 15 25.55 -17.54 -31.83
C VAL A 15 24.24 -16.80 -31.59
N ALA A 16 23.11 -17.42 -31.96
CA ALA A 16 21.80 -16.93 -31.58
C ALA A 16 21.58 -17.21 -30.09
N LEU A 17 21.80 -16.19 -29.23
CA LEU A 17 21.31 -16.23 -27.86
C LEU A 17 19.78 -16.16 -27.89
N GLY A 18 19.13 -17.30 -27.71
CA GLY A 18 17.71 -17.36 -27.40
C GLY A 18 17.45 -16.61 -26.09
N VAL A 19 16.73 -15.50 -26.18
CA VAL A 19 16.18 -14.82 -25.01
C VAL A 19 15.14 -15.77 -24.41
N LEU A 20 15.52 -16.48 -23.35
CA LEU A 20 14.57 -17.17 -22.49
C LEU A 20 13.66 -16.11 -21.88
N GLY A 21 12.51 -15.89 -22.51
CA GLY A 21 11.43 -15.11 -21.93
C GLY A 21 11.08 -15.72 -20.58
N SER A 22 11.12 -14.88 -19.55
CA SER A 22 10.70 -15.26 -18.21
C SER A 22 9.24 -15.70 -18.28
N VAL A 23 9.00 -17.00 -18.18
CA VAL A 23 7.64 -17.53 -17.99
C VAL A 23 7.20 -17.04 -16.62
N SER A 24 6.39 -15.98 -16.57
CA SER A 24 5.72 -15.59 -15.33
C SER A 24 4.87 -16.78 -14.88
N LEU A 25 5.27 -17.40 -13.78
CA LEU A 25 4.51 -18.41 -13.08
C LEU A 25 3.29 -17.72 -12.46
N ALA A 26 2.27 -17.42 -13.27
CA ALA A 26 0.93 -17.19 -12.77
C ALA A 26 0.44 -18.54 -12.26
N ALA A 27 0.85 -18.89 -11.03
CA ALA A 27 0.24 -19.97 -10.29
C ALA A 27 -1.28 -19.77 -10.38
N ARG A 28 -2.02 -20.83 -10.74
CA ARG A 28 -3.48 -20.83 -10.69
C ARG A 28 -3.92 -20.67 -9.24
N LEU A 29 -3.88 -19.44 -8.74
CA LEU A 29 -4.47 -19.03 -7.49
C LEU A 29 -5.98 -18.93 -7.76
N GLY A 30 -6.68 -20.04 -7.62
CA GLY A 30 -8.10 -20.12 -7.91
C GLY A 30 -8.61 -21.55 -7.92
N GLY A 31 -9.63 -21.81 -7.11
CA GLY A 31 -10.39 -23.06 -7.17
C GLY A 31 -11.32 -23.11 -8.40
N PRO A 32 -12.11 -24.19 -8.59
CA PRO A 32 -13.03 -24.31 -9.71
C PRO A 32 -14.10 -23.21 -9.78
N SER A 33 -14.30 -22.46 -8.69
CA SER A 33 -15.34 -21.44 -8.56
C SER A 33 -14.81 -20.00 -8.48
N ILE A 34 -13.48 -19.80 -8.40
CA ILE A 34 -12.85 -18.47 -8.30
C ILE A 34 -11.59 -18.46 -9.16
N ARG A 35 -11.43 -17.43 -9.99
CA ARG A 35 -10.24 -17.25 -10.83
C ARG A 35 -9.54 -15.94 -10.47
N LEU A 36 -8.24 -16.00 -10.21
CA LEU A 36 -7.41 -14.80 -10.15
C LEU A 36 -7.45 -14.06 -11.49
N VAL A 37 -7.90 -12.81 -11.47
CA VAL A 37 -7.97 -11.94 -12.67
C VAL A 37 -6.69 -11.12 -12.83
N GLY A 38 -6.17 -10.59 -11.73
CA GLY A 38 -4.92 -9.83 -11.67
C GLY A 38 -4.46 -9.68 -10.22
N SER A 39 -3.21 -9.28 -10.02
CA SER A 39 -2.64 -9.10 -8.68
C SER A 39 -1.65 -7.94 -8.66
N ALA A 40 -1.57 -7.28 -7.50
CA ALA A 40 -0.54 -6.29 -7.17
C ALA A 40 0.13 -6.70 -5.84
N PRO A 41 1.08 -7.67 -5.86
CA PRO A 41 1.68 -8.20 -4.65
C PRO A 41 2.37 -7.11 -3.79
N ASN A 42 2.39 -7.31 -2.47
CA ASN A 42 3.09 -6.45 -1.51
C ASN A 42 3.89 -7.33 -0.53
N PRO A 43 4.99 -7.94 -0.98
CA PRO A 43 5.77 -8.82 -0.11
C PRO A 43 6.45 -8.00 0.99
N ASN A 44 6.75 -8.65 2.12
CA ASN A 44 7.50 -8.08 3.24
C ASN A 44 6.77 -6.97 4.02
N THR A 45 5.45 -7.00 4.04
CA THR A 45 4.64 -6.17 4.94
C THR A 45 3.37 -6.90 5.34
N ILE A 46 2.76 -6.46 6.44
CA ILE A 46 1.47 -6.96 6.92
C ILE A 46 0.40 -6.04 6.35
N ASN A 47 -0.35 -6.56 5.37
CA ASN A 47 -1.51 -5.87 4.82
C ASN A 47 -2.71 -6.12 5.74
N SER A 48 -3.59 -5.13 5.87
CA SER A 48 -4.71 -5.16 6.82
C SER A 48 -6.05 -5.08 6.12
N ASP A 49 -6.32 -3.95 5.45
CA ASP A 49 -7.63 -3.64 4.89
C ASP A 49 -7.56 -3.05 3.47
N VAL A 50 -8.71 -3.01 2.80
CA VAL A 50 -8.86 -2.48 1.44
C VAL A 50 -10.14 -1.68 1.28
N ALA A 51 -10.03 -0.49 0.71
CA ALA A 51 -11.16 0.38 0.37
C ALA A 51 -11.16 0.72 -1.12
N PHE A 52 -12.32 1.03 -1.68
CA PHE A 52 -12.47 1.31 -3.11
C PHE A 52 -13.17 2.64 -3.35
N TRP A 53 -12.68 3.42 -4.31
CA TRP A 53 -13.36 4.61 -4.81
C TRP A 53 -13.21 4.72 -6.33
N GLY A 54 -14.31 4.50 -7.06
CA GLY A 54 -14.31 4.47 -8.51
C GLY A 54 -13.37 3.38 -9.06
N LYS A 55 -12.28 3.79 -9.71
CA LYS A 55 -11.28 2.89 -10.33
C LYS A 55 -10.02 2.72 -9.48
N LEU A 56 -10.04 3.19 -8.24
CA LEU A 56 -8.92 3.06 -7.31
C LEU A 56 -9.26 2.08 -6.21
N ALA A 57 -8.28 1.27 -5.85
CA ALA A 57 -8.22 0.54 -4.60
C ALA A 57 -7.14 1.18 -3.72
N PHE A 58 -7.48 1.37 -2.45
CA PHE A 58 -6.55 1.76 -1.41
C PHE A 58 -6.31 0.50 -0.58
N ALA A 59 -5.05 0.16 -0.31
CA ALA A 59 -4.69 -1.04 0.44
C ALA A 59 -3.81 -0.66 1.63
N GLY A 60 -4.38 -0.77 2.82
CA GLY A 60 -3.75 -0.48 4.10
C GLY A 60 -2.74 -1.54 4.50
N ASN A 61 -1.73 -1.12 5.26
CA ASN A 61 -0.74 -1.99 5.88
C ASN A 61 -0.13 -1.33 7.11
N TYR A 62 0.62 -2.08 7.90
CA TYR A 62 1.15 -1.59 9.18
C TYR A 62 2.18 -0.45 9.04
N ASP A 63 2.71 -0.23 7.83
CA ASP A 63 3.70 0.81 7.54
C ASP A 63 3.18 1.85 6.54
N GLY A 64 1.86 1.95 6.35
CA GLY A 64 1.20 2.96 5.50
C GLY A 64 0.13 2.37 4.61
N PHE A 65 0.10 2.75 3.33
CA PHE A 65 -0.91 2.25 2.38
C PHE A 65 -0.43 2.35 0.93
N ARG A 66 -1.09 1.63 0.04
CA ARG A 66 -0.90 1.73 -1.41
C ARG A 66 -2.14 2.29 -2.08
N VAL A 67 -1.94 3.09 -3.12
CA VAL A 67 -2.99 3.50 -4.06
C VAL A 67 -2.79 2.69 -5.33
N ILE A 68 -3.84 2.00 -5.78
CA ILE A 68 -3.77 1.04 -6.88
C ILE A 68 -4.85 1.39 -7.90
N ASP A 69 -4.44 1.67 -9.14
CA ASP A 69 -5.35 1.76 -10.27
C ASP A 69 -5.82 0.35 -10.65
N ILE A 70 -7.12 0.13 -10.51
CA ILE A 70 -7.82 -1.11 -10.86
C ILE A 70 -8.71 -0.94 -12.12
N SER A 71 -8.52 0.12 -12.90
CA SER A 71 -9.23 0.38 -14.15
C SER A 71 -9.09 -0.73 -15.18
N LYS A 72 -7.97 -1.46 -15.12
CA LYS A 72 -7.71 -2.70 -15.88
C LYS A 72 -7.55 -3.86 -14.88
N PRO A 73 -8.62 -4.60 -14.56
CA PRO A 73 -8.58 -5.63 -13.52
C PRO A 73 -7.54 -6.73 -13.76
N THR A 74 -7.19 -7.00 -15.02
CA THR A 74 -6.17 -7.99 -15.40
C THR A 74 -4.74 -7.49 -15.19
N ARG A 75 -4.54 -6.19 -14.99
CA ARG A 75 -3.23 -5.56 -14.83
C ARG A 75 -3.35 -4.33 -13.91
N PRO A 76 -3.61 -4.54 -12.60
CA PRO A 76 -3.64 -3.45 -11.64
C PRO A 76 -2.26 -2.77 -11.56
N VAL A 77 -2.23 -1.46 -11.36
CA VAL A 77 -1.01 -0.65 -11.31
C VAL A 77 -0.93 0.08 -9.97
N VAL A 78 0.15 -0.12 -9.23
CA VAL A 78 0.41 0.65 -8.00
C VAL A 78 0.80 2.08 -8.41
N LEU A 79 -0.02 3.06 -8.05
CA LEU A 79 0.20 4.48 -8.31
C LEU A 79 1.08 5.13 -7.24
N ALA A 80 0.86 4.76 -5.98
CA ALA A 80 1.64 5.24 -4.85
C ALA A 80 1.83 4.11 -3.82
N ASN A 81 2.97 4.13 -3.14
CA ASN A 81 3.27 3.28 -1.99
C ASN A 81 3.72 4.19 -0.84
N VAL A 82 2.75 4.68 -0.07
CA VAL A 82 2.96 5.65 0.99
C VAL A 82 3.53 4.92 2.21
N ARG A 83 4.70 5.37 2.65
CA ARG A 83 5.36 4.88 3.86
C ARG A 83 5.08 5.86 4.99
N CYS A 84 4.29 5.43 5.96
CA CYS A 84 3.93 6.21 7.13
C CYS A 84 3.62 5.25 8.26
N ARG A 85 4.61 5.00 9.12
CA ARG A 85 4.47 3.99 10.16
C ARG A 85 3.32 4.34 11.08
N GLY A 86 2.43 3.38 11.27
CA GLY A 86 1.22 3.52 12.07
C GLY A 86 0.51 2.18 12.00
N PRO A 87 0.92 1.22 12.84
CA PRO A 87 0.38 -0.14 12.81
C PRO A 87 -1.14 -0.18 12.85
N GLN A 88 -1.66 -1.29 12.32
CA GLN A 88 -3.02 -1.54 11.84
C GLN A 88 -3.27 -1.07 10.42
N GLY A 89 -3.43 0.23 10.18
CA GLY A 89 -3.62 0.76 8.84
C GLY A 89 -4.94 0.35 8.17
N ASP A 90 -5.99 0.02 8.92
CA ASP A 90 -7.34 -0.17 8.37
C ASP A 90 -7.83 1.13 7.72
N ILE A 91 -8.61 1.02 6.64
CA ILE A 91 -8.89 2.17 5.79
C ILE A 91 -10.33 2.29 5.31
N SER A 92 -10.80 3.52 5.24
CA SER A 92 -12.01 3.88 4.49
C SER A 92 -11.74 5.11 3.63
N VAL A 93 -12.53 5.27 2.57
CA VAL A 93 -12.40 6.39 1.62
C VAL A 93 -13.75 7.05 1.38
N TRP A 94 -13.76 8.37 1.35
CA TRP A 94 -14.91 9.18 0.97
C TRP A 94 -14.47 10.36 0.09
N GLY A 95 -14.86 10.31 -1.18
CA GLY A 95 -14.41 11.31 -2.16
C GLY A 95 -12.90 11.29 -2.31
N THR A 96 -12.25 12.36 -1.89
CA THR A 96 -10.79 12.53 -1.92
C THR A 96 -10.15 12.35 -0.55
N LEU A 97 -10.90 11.98 0.48
CA LEU A 97 -10.38 11.75 1.82
C LEU A 97 -10.22 10.26 2.09
N LEU A 98 -9.04 9.86 2.53
CA LEU A 98 -8.72 8.52 3.01
C LEU A 98 -8.46 8.59 4.51
N PHE A 99 -9.13 7.74 5.27
CA PHE A 99 -9.01 7.64 6.72
C PHE A 99 -8.24 6.38 7.06
N VAL A 100 -7.19 6.50 7.87
CA VAL A 100 -6.27 5.41 8.20
C VAL A 100 -6.20 5.24 9.71
N SER A 101 -6.55 4.04 10.17
CA SER A 101 -6.48 3.60 11.56
C SER A 101 -5.04 3.42 12.03
N ILE A 102 -4.70 4.03 13.17
CA ILE A 102 -3.43 3.87 13.88
C ILE A 102 -3.75 3.40 15.30
N ASP A 103 -3.38 2.17 15.64
CA ASP A 103 -3.75 1.53 16.91
C ASP A 103 -2.59 1.37 17.89
N ARG A 104 -1.40 1.77 17.46
CA ARG A 104 -0.19 1.74 18.27
C ARG A 104 0.35 3.15 18.46
N PRO A 105 0.66 3.57 19.69
CA PRO A 105 1.24 4.87 19.97
C PRO A 105 2.50 5.13 19.14
N GLN A 106 2.54 6.27 18.46
CA GLN A 106 3.64 6.75 17.63
C GLN A 106 4.29 7.99 18.25
N THR A 107 5.58 8.19 18.04
CA THR A 107 6.31 9.35 18.59
C THR A 107 5.88 10.71 18.02
N SER A 108 5.17 10.73 16.88
CA SER A 108 4.62 11.94 16.28
C SER A 108 3.39 11.60 15.42
N GLU A 109 2.62 12.63 15.06
CA GLU A 109 1.50 12.51 14.11
C GLU A 109 1.96 12.17 12.67
N GLY A 110 3.20 12.54 12.33
CA GLY A 110 3.78 12.48 10.99
C GLY A 110 4.33 11.11 10.60
N CYS A 111 4.90 11.04 9.39
CA CYS A 111 5.45 9.80 8.83
C CYS A 111 6.92 9.55 9.18
N ASP A 112 7.55 10.50 9.86
CA ASP A 112 8.86 10.37 10.49
C ASP A 112 8.77 9.71 11.89
N SER A 113 7.56 9.29 12.31
CA SER A 113 7.32 8.64 13.59
C SER A 113 7.87 7.21 13.66
N VAL A 114 8.15 6.78 14.88
CA VAL A 114 8.39 5.37 15.24
C VAL A 114 7.41 4.95 16.34
N ASP A 115 7.38 3.66 16.66
CA ASP A 115 6.60 3.17 17.81
C ASP A 115 7.11 3.84 19.09
N ALA A 116 6.21 4.50 19.82
CA ALA A 116 6.52 5.12 21.08
C ALA A 116 6.82 4.04 22.14
N LYS A 117 7.79 4.35 23.00
CA LYS A 117 8.13 3.54 24.17
C LYS A 117 7.18 3.85 25.32
N LYS A 118 7.25 3.00 26.36
CA LYS A 118 6.40 3.11 27.54
C LYS A 118 6.51 4.47 28.26
N ASP A 119 7.70 5.08 28.25
CA ASP A 119 7.98 6.38 28.84
C ASP A 119 7.68 7.58 27.93
N GLU A 120 7.17 7.34 26.71
CA GLU A 120 6.83 8.35 25.71
C GLU A 120 5.30 8.48 25.49
N LEU A 121 4.51 7.62 26.15
CA LEU A 121 3.06 7.45 25.89
C LEU A 121 2.22 8.70 26.14
N ASP A 122 2.58 9.53 27.12
CA ASP A 122 1.82 10.74 27.49
C ASP A 122 1.75 11.79 26.37
N THR A 123 2.66 11.71 25.40
CA THR A 123 2.73 12.63 24.25
C THR A 123 2.63 11.93 22.91
N ALA A 124 2.45 10.61 22.93
CA ALA A 124 2.39 9.81 21.72
C ALA A 124 1.07 10.04 20.98
N PHE A 125 1.09 9.76 19.68
CA PHE A 125 -0.07 9.82 18.81
C PHE A 125 -0.58 8.42 18.45
N GLU A 126 -1.87 8.21 18.64
CA GLU A 126 -2.64 7.15 18.00
C GLU A 126 -4.05 7.65 17.69
N GLY A 127 -4.73 7.01 16.72
CA GLY A 127 -6.08 7.40 16.30
C GLY A 127 -6.25 7.34 14.79
N ILE A 128 -6.78 8.40 14.18
CA ILE A 128 -7.05 8.44 12.74
C ILE A 128 -6.11 9.43 12.06
N ARG A 129 -5.37 8.96 11.04
CA ARG A 129 -4.73 9.84 10.05
C ARG A 129 -5.66 10.04 8.86
N ILE A 130 -5.83 11.29 8.47
CA ILE A 130 -6.67 11.71 7.34
C ILE A 130 -5.74 12.19 6.23
N TRP A 131 -5.92 11.62 5.04
CA TRP A 131 -5.13 11.89 3.86
C TRP A 131 -6.01 12.47 2.76
N ASP A 132 -5.51 13.49 2.07
CA ASP A 132 -6.03 13.89 0.76
C ASP A 132 -5.39 13.01 -0.32
N VAL A 133 -6.25 12.32 -1.07
CA VAL A 133 -5.91 11.42 -2.18
C VAL A 133 -6.49 11.92 -3.51
N SER A 134 -6.81 13.21 -3.62
CA SER A 134 -7.26 13.85 -4.87
C SER A 134 -6.23 13.72 -6.00
N ASP A 135 -4.94 13.77 -5.67
CA ASP A 135 -3.83 13.32 -6.53
C ASP A 135 -3.37 11.92 -6.07
N PRO A 136 -3.81 10.84 -6.75
CA PRO A 136 -3.56 9.47 -6.29
C PRO A 136 -2.10 9.02 -6.39
N VAL A 137 -1.25 9.75 -7.13
CA VAL A 137 0.21 9.48 -7.16
C VAL A 137 0.97 10.25 -6.08
N ASN A 138 0.37 11.29 -5.48
CA ASN A 138 0.96 12.08 -4.40
C ASN A 138 0.00 12.33 -3.22
N PRO A 139 -0.44 11.29 -2.47
CA PRO A 139 -1.25 11.48 -1.27
C PRO A 139 -0.60 12.38 -0.24
N ARG A 140 -1.41 13.20 0.46
CA ARG A 140 -0.93 14.16 1.46
C ARG A 140 -1.63 13.96 2.79
N LEU A 141 -0.86 13.84 3.87
CA LEU A 141 -1.41 13.83 5.22
C LEU A 141 -1.97 15.23 5.51
N VAL A 142 -3.27 15.34 5.78
CA VAL A 142 -3.93 16.62 6.05
C VAL A 142 -4.21 16.83 7.54
N LYS A 143 -4.46 15.75 8.28
CA LYS A 143 -4.76 15.82 9.71
C LYS A 143 -4.51 14.49 10.39
N ALA A 144 -4.11 14.56 11.66
CA ALA A 144 -4.16 13.46 12.59
C ALA A 144 -5.15 13.82 13.71
N VAL A 145 -6.01 12.86 14.07
CA VAL A 145 -7.02 13.00 15.12
C VAL A 145 -6.69 11.98 16.20
N HIS A 146 -6.23 12.49 17.34
CA HIS A 146 -5.91 11.69 18.51
C HIS A 146 -7.19 11.08 19.10
N THR A 147 -7.09 9.85 19.57
CA THR A 147 -8.12 9.14 20.33
C THR A 147 -7.47 8.39 21.48
N ASP A 148 -8.12 8.31 22.64
CA ASP A 148 -7.53 7.81 23.89
C ASP A 148 -6.99 6.36 23.86
N CYS A 149 -7.44 5.54 22.90
CA CYS A 149 -6.96 4.15 22.71
C CYS A 149 -6.66 3.85 21.24
N GLY A 150 -6.29 4.87 20.47
CA GLY A 150 -6.04 4.73 19.04
C GLY A 150 -7.27 4.31 18.23
N SER A 151 -7.02 3.81 17.03
CA SER A 151 -8.03 3.23 16.15
C SER A 151 -7.53 1.91 15.60
N HIS A 152 -8.11 0.79 16.05
CA HIS A 152 -7.88 -0.51 15.43
C HIS A 152 -8.67 -0.66 14.13
N THR A 153 -9.95 -0.33 14.17
CA THR A 153 -10.75 -0.25 12.94
C THR A 153 -11.75 0.89 13.06
N HIS A 154 -12.35 1.28 11.94
CA HIS A 154 -13.37 2.31 11.96
C HIS A 154 -14.45 2.03 10.92
N THR A 155 -15.66 2.48 11.22
CA THR A 155 -16.76 2.48 10.25
C THR A 155 -17.04 3.90 9.79
N LEU A 156 -16.97 4.12 8.47
CA LEU A 156 -17.34 5.38 7.85
C LEU A 156 -18.85 5.42 7.58
N VAL A 157 -19.52 6.47 8.04
CA VAL A 157 -20.95 6.69 7.88
C VAL A 157 -21.19 8.08 7.29
N PRO A 158 -21.59 8.19 6.00
CA PRO A 158 -21.91 9.47 5.40
C PRO A 158 -23.20 10.06 5.99
N ASP A 159 -23.13 11.31 6.44
CA ASP A 159 -24.26 12.09 6.92
C ASP A 159 -24.52 13.23 5.90
N LEU A 160 -25.10 12.84 4.77
CA LEU A 160 -25.24 13.70 3.58
C LEU A 160 -26.12 14.93 3.86
N ALA A 161 -27.13 14.79 4.72
CA ALA A 161 -28.02 15.89 5.09
C ALA A 161 -27.29 17.03 5.80
N ASN A 162 -26.17 16.71 6.48
CA ASN A 162 -25.35 17.67 7.22
C ASN A 162 -23.99 17.95 6.57
N GLY A 163 -23.76 17.44 5.35
CA GLY A 163 -22.52 17.68 4.60
C GLY A 163 -21.26 17.17 5.31
N ARG A 164 -21.36 16.05 6.04
CA ARG A 164 -20.23 15.50 6.81
C ARG A 164 -20.14 13.97 6.67
N VAL A 165 -19.01 13.43 7.10
CA VAL A 165 -18.83 11.99 7.34
C VAL A 165 -18.53 11.77 8.81
N LEU A 166 -19.10 10.70 9.36
CA LEU A 166 -18.84 10.25 10.72
C LEU A 166 -17.94 9.02 10.67
N LEU A 167 -17.02 8.93 11.63
CA LEU A 167 -16.16 7.77 11.81
C LEU A 167 -16.47 7.20 13.19
N TYR A 168 -16.99 5.97 13.22
CA TYR A 168 -17.15 5.21 14.45
C TYR A 168 -15.87 4.41 14.68
N VAL A 169 -15.04 4.89 15.60
CA VAL A 169 -13.76 4.28 15.94
C VAL A 169 -13.99 3.09 16.88
N SER A 170 -13.44 1.94 16.52
CA SER A 170 -13.39 0.75 17.36
C SER A 170 -11.94 0.44 17.67
N SER A 171 -11.59 0.56 18.94
CA SER A 171 -10.23 0.32 19.40
C SER A 171 -10.20 -0.21 20.82
N TYR A 172 -9.02 -0.67 21.22
CA TYR A 172 -8.70 -1.14 22.55
C TYR A 172 -7.25 -0.77 22.84
N ALA A 173 -6.91 -0.58 24.12
CA ALA A 173 -5.55 -0.26 24.50
C ALA A 173 -4.61 -1.46 24.19
N LEU A 174 -3.68 -1.29 23.23
CA LEU A 174 -2.64 -2.28 22.93
C LEU A 174 -1.51 -2.29 23.97
N ILE A 175 -1.34 -1.17 24.66
CA ILE A 175 -0.35 -0.98 25.71
C ILE A 175 -1.12 -0.41 26.89
N ALA A 176 -0.76 -0.81 28.12
CA ALA A 176 -1.26 -0.12 29.30
C ALA A 176 -0.87 1.36 29.18
N GLY A 177 -1.86 2.26 29.15
CA GLY A 177 -1.65 3.70 29.21
C GLY A 177 -0.94 4.11 30.51
N PRO A 178 -0.67 5.41 30.72
CA PRO A 178 -0.42 5.92 32.06
C PRO A 178 -1.49 5.44 33.06
#